data_AF-A0A7C6XK09-F1
#
_entry.id   AF-A0A7C6XK09-F1
#
_cell.length_a   1.000
_cell.length_b   1.000
_cell.length_c   1.000
_cell.angle_alpha   90.00
_cell.angle_beta   90.00
_cell.angle_gamma   90.00
#
_symmetry.space_group_name_H-M   'P 1'
#
loop_
_entity.id
_entity.type
_entity.pdbx_description
1 polymer ?
#
loop_
_entity_poly.entity_id
_entity_poly.type
_entity_poly.pdbx_seq_one_letter_code
_entity_poly.pdbx_strand_id
1 'polypeptide(L)'
;MVSPTATAAANEKPTLEALAYACHWYDQITSGDSSYRRLVAETGGHVDLANSAHRGAVLTWLNRSGCRQFKKADHPLASSELMAWWTECEHLLPEVGKPLVELTADEVASIGEAYAALKEKQACTRVQRGRGLSVSFGHTGASKTLFATRPQAALPWDNPERAALRFGESGAGYAAYLRHAQDILRALSAACSRYGIRLADLPNVLGRDEATPAKLVDEYYWATVTRKVAIPDEAMLRTWFTNLVQKHRQARN
;
A
#
# COMPACT_ATOMS: atom_id res chain seq x y z
N MET A 1 -27.38 -28.63 2.94
CA MET A 1 -25.95 -28.74 2.59
C MET A 1 -25.37 -27.34 2.65
N VAL A 2 -24.59 -27.06 3.69
CA VAL A 2 -23.94 -25.76 3.89
C VAL A 2 -22.65 -25.80 3.10
N SER A 3 -22.51 -24.93 2.09
CA SER A 3 -21.28 -24.78 1.34
C SER A 3 -20.12 -24.47 2.29
N PRO A 4 -19.01 -25.23 2.25
CA PRO A 4 -17.81 -24.82 2.93
C PRO A 4 -17.13 -23.68 2.17
N THR A 5 -16.42 -22.83 2.92
CA THR A 5 -15.25 -22.04 2.51
C THR A 5 -15.46 -20.84 1.56
N ALA A 6 -15.85 -19.70 2.13
CA ALA A 6 -15.40 -18.37 1.65
C ALA A 6 -14.62 -17.58 2.73
N THR A 7 -14.51 -18.12 3.95
CA THR A 7 -14.13 -17.34 5.14
C THR A 7 -12.67 -17.50 5.57
N ALA A 8 -11.93 -18.49 5.04
CA ALA A 8 -10.52 -18.74 5.39
C ALA A 8 -9.50 -18.24 4.35
N ALA A 9 -9.91 -18.00 3.09
CA ALA A 9 -9.00 -17.73 1.98
C ALA A 9 -8.38 -16.30 1.98
N ALA A 10 -9.00 -15.32 2.66
CA ALA A 10 -8.52 -13.93 2.59
C ALA A 10 -7.23 -13.69 3.38
N ASN A 11 -6.95 -14.49 4.42
CA ASN A 11 -5.77 -14.34 5.28
C ASN A 11 -4.66 -15.33 4.96
N GLU A 12 -4.83 -16.15 3.93
CA GLU A 12 -3.78 -17.07 3.48
C GLU A 12 -2.66 -16.28 2.79
N LYS A 13 -1.41 -16.58 3.16
CA LYS A 13 -0.23 -15.89 2.62
C LYS A 13 -0.05 -16.31 1.16
N PRO A 14 0.10 -15.39 0.20
CA PRO A 14 0.31 -15.76 -1.19
C PRO A 14 1.64 -16.49 -1.37
N THR A 15 1.68 -17.41 -2.33
CA THR A 15 2.94 -17.89 -2.89
C THR A 15 3.59 -16.79 -3.72
N LEU A 16 4.90 -16.90 -3.96
CA LEU A 16 5.64 -15.96 -4.82
C LEU A 16 5.02 -15.86 -6.21
N GLU A 17 4.68 -17.01 -6.78
CA GLU A 17 4.15 -17.12 -8.13
C GLU A 17 2.73 -16.56 -8.23
N ALA A 18 1.88 -16.77 -7.22
CA ALA A 18 0.55 -16.18 -7.16
C ALA A 18 0.61 -14.65 -7.03
N LEU A 19 1.52 -14.14 -6.19
CA LEU A 19 1.75 -12.70 -6.05
C LEU A 19 2.25 -12.08 -7.35
N ALA A 20 3.24 -12.69 -7.98
CA ALA A 20 3.78 -12.23 -9.27
C ALA A 20 2.69 -12.18 -10.35
N TYR A 21 1.84 -13.20 -10.42
CA TYR A 21 0.73 -13.27 -11.35
C TYR A 21 -0.32 -12.18 -11.09
N ALA A 22 -0.68 -11.95 -9.82
CA ALA A 22 -1.62 -10.90 -9.44
C ALA A 22 -1.07 -9.49 -9.77
N CYS A 23 0.23 -9.25 -9.53
CA CYS A 23 0.88 -7.99 -9.87
C CYS A 23 0.90 -7.74 -11.39
N HIS A 24 1.08 -8.79 -12.20
CA HIS A 24 0.96 -8.69 -13.65
C HIS A 24 -0.44 -8.20 -14.06
N TRP A 25 -1.51 -8.76 -13.48
CA TRP A 25 -2.87 -8.29 -13.75
C TRP A 25 -3.14 -6.88 -13.21
N TYR A 26 -2.60 -6.55 -12.04
CA TYR A 26 -2.69 -5.20 -11.48
C TYR A 26 -2.14 -4.17 -12.48
N ASP A 27 -0.95 -4.41 -13.03
CA ASP A 27 -0.30 -3.52 -13.99
C ASP A 27 -1.16 -3.30 -15.25
N GLN A 28 -1.66 -4.40 -15.82
CA GLN A 28 -2.52 -4.38 -17.00
C GLN A 28 -3.83 -3.62 -16.78
N ILE A 29 -4.46 -3.76 -15.60
CA ILE A 29 -5.75 -3.12 -15.30
C ILE A 29 -5.57 -1.65 -14.92
N THR A 30 -4.50 -1.30 -14.19
CA THR A 30 -4.27 0.06 -13.68
C THR A 30 -3.45 0.93 -14.61
N SER A 31 -3.01 0.39 -15.75
CA SER A 31 -2.05 1.05 -16.66
C SER A 31 -0.76 1.45 -15.91
N GLY A 32 -0.25 0.51 -15.11
CA GLY A 32 0.97 0.66 -14.32
C GLY A 32 0.96 1.82 -13.34
N ASP A 33 -0.12 1.97 -12.57
CA ASP A 33 -0.25 2.95 -11.47
C ASP A 33 0.25 4.36 -11.80
N SER A 34 -0.21 4.89 -12.93
CA SER A 34 0.23 6.20 -13.46
C SER A 34 0.02 7.37 -12.48
N SER A 35 -0.96 7.27 -11.58
CA SER A 35 -1.22 8.32 -10.58
C SER A 35 -0.14 8.35 -9.51
N TYR A 36 0.34 7.20 -9.03
CA TYR A 36 1.43 7.12 -8.06
C TYR A 36 2.77 7.52 -8.67
N ARG A 37 3.10 7.05 -9.89
CA ARG A 37 4.32 7.49 -10.59
C ARG A 37 4.39 9.01 -10.75
N ARG A 38 3.26 9.64 -11.03
CA ARG A 38 3.17 11.10 -11.10
C ARG A 38 3.44 11.77 -9.74
N LEU A 39 2.96 11.21 -8.64
CA LEU A 39 3.29 11.71 -7.30
C LEU A 39 4.80 11.63 -7.06
N VAL A 40 5.40 10.46 -7.31
CA VAL A 40 6.85 10.24 -7.14
C VAL A 40 7.65 11.25 -7.97
N ALA A 41 7.27 11.47 -9.23
CA ALA A 41 7.92 12.47 -10.10
C ALA A 41 7.75 13.91 -9.58
N GLU A 42 6.54 14.30 -9.14
CA GLU A 42 6.24 15.64 -8.62
C GLU A 42 6.98 15.96 -7.30
N THR A 43 7.38 14.94 -6.53
CA THR A 43 8.11 15.11 -5.26
C THR A 43 9.58 14.70 -5.34
N GLY A 44 10.14 14.51 -6.54
CA GLY A 44 11.56 14.16 -6.71
C GLY A 44 11.95 12.82 -6.08
N GLY A 45 11.04 11.85 -6.06
CA GLY A 45 11.28 10.50 -5.54
C GLY A 45 10.88 10.29 -4.07
N HIS A 46 10.76 11.37 -3.28
CA HIS A 46 10.45 11.26 -1.86
C HIS A 46 9.46 12.34 -1.38
N VAL A 47 8.36 11.90 -0.78
CA VAL A 47 7.35 12.80 -0.21
C VAL A 47 7.80 13.29 1.17
N ASP A 48 8.30 14.53 1.21
CA ASP A 48 8.47 15.32 2.44
C ASP A 48 7.23 16.20 2.71
N LEU A 49 6.50 15.94 3.80
CA LEU A 49 5.29 16.72 4.14
C LEU A 49 5.59 18.03 4.86
N ALA A 50 6.83 18.36 5.22
CA ALA A 50 7.19 19.72 5.64
C ALA A 50 7.10 20.69 4.44
N ASN A 51 7.30 20.19 3.22
CA ASN A 51 7.16 20.94 1.99
C ASN A 51 5.68 21.08 1.56
N SER A 52 5.20 22.33 1.43
CA SER A 52 3.83 22.63 1.02
C SER A 52 3.46 22.12 -0.38
N ALA A 53 4.41 22.11 -1.32
CA ALA A 53 4.18 21.59 -2.67
C ALA A 53 3.92 20.09 -2.66
N HIS A 54 4.68 19.34 -1.85
CA HIS A 54 4.51 17.90 -1.68
C HIS A 54 3.17 17.56 -1.03
N ARG A 55 2.73 18.33 -0.01
CA ARG A 55 1.38 18.17 0.56
C ARG A 55 0.29 18.34 -0.51
N GLY A 56 0.44 19.35 -1.38
CA GLY A 56 -0.47 19.56 -2.51
C GLY A 56 -0.49 18.39 -3.51
N ALA A 57 0.70 17.83 -3.82
CA ALA A 57 0.83 16.66 -4.68
C ALA A 57 0.16 15.41 -4.07
N VAL A 58 0.36 15.17 -2.77
CA VAL A 58 -0.29 14.06 -2.03
C VAL A 58 -1.81 14.20 -2.05
N LEU A 59 -2.37 15.38 -1.76
CA LEU A 59 -3.82 15.61 -1.80
C LEU A 59 -4.41 15.43 -3.20
N THR A 60 -3.66 15.80 -4.23
CA THR A 60 -4.05 15.57 -5.63
C THR A 60 -4.03 14.08 -5.98
N TRP A 61 -3.01 13.35 -5.54
CA TRP A 61 -2.91 11.91 -5.71
C TRP A 61 -4.02 11.17 -4.97
N LEU A 62 -4.27 11.49 -3.69
CA LEU A 62 -5.35 10.88 -2.90
C LEU A 62 -6.71 11.00 -3.61
N ASN A 63 -7.03 12.18 -4.15
CA ASN A 63 -8.23 12.37 -4.96
C ASN A 63 -8.28 11.47 -6.19
N ARG A 64 -7.19 11.36 -6.95
CA ARG A 64 -7.12 10.50 -8.14
C ARG A 64 -7.27 9.02 -7.76
N SER A 65 -6.73 8.63 -6.61
CA SER A 65 -6.78 7.29 -6.03
C SER A 65 -8.08 6.97 -5.28
N GLY A 66 -9.13 7.79 -5.48
CA GLY A 66 -10.50 7.50 -5.02
C GLY A 66 -10.91 8.13 -3.69
N CYS A 67 -10.04 8.85 -2.99
CA CYS A 67 -10.36 9.49 -1.71
C CYS A 67 -11.16 10.79 -1.92
N ARG A 68 -12.49 10.68 -1.97
CA ARG A 68 -13.40 11.80 -2.28
C ARG A 68 -13.55 12.85 -1.17
N GLN A 69 -13.06 12.56 0.04
CA GLN A 69 -13.06 13.49 1.17
C GLN A 69 -12.11 14.69 0.96
N PHE A 70 -11.12 14.60 0.06
CA PHE A 70 -10.14 15.67 -0.18
C PHE A 70 -10.60 16.65 -1.27
N LYS A 71 -11.75 17.32 -1.08
CA LYS A 71 -12.26 18.28 -2.07
C LYS A 71 -11.21 19.35 -2.38
N LYS A 72 -11.06 19.71 -3.66
CA LYS A 72 -10.06 20.71 -4.11
C LYS A 72 -10.19 22.05 -3.38
N ALA A 73 -11.41 22.50 -3.14
CA ALA A 73 -11.67 23.76 -2.42
C ALA A 73 -11.18 23.72 -0.96
N ASP A 74 -11.10 22.53 -0.35
CA ASP A 74 -10.66 22.32 1.03
C ASP A 74 -9.19 21.87 1.11
N HIS A 75 -8.44 21.84 0.00
CA HIS A 75 -7.01 21.49 0.00
C HIS A 75 -6.16 22.35 0.93
N PRO A 76 -6.37 23.68 1.06
CA PRO A 76 -5.64 24.47 2.04
C PRO A 76 -5.81 23.96 3.48
N LEU A 77 -7.04 23.59 3.87
CA LEU A 77 -7.35 23.02 5.18
C LEU A 77 -6.69 21.64 5.36
N ALA A 78 -6.88 20.74 4.39
CA ALA A 78 -6.28 19.40 4.47
C ALA A 78 -4.74 19.48 4.49
N SER A 79 -4.14 20.45 3.81
CA SER A 79 -2.69 20.69 3.81
C SER A 79 -2.19 21.20 5.16
N SER A 80 -2.93 22.10 5.82
CA SER A 80 -2.57 22.54 7.18
C SER A 80 -2.70 21.40 8.20
N GLU A 81 -3.73 20.57 8.08
CA GLU A 81 -3.94 19.40 8.93
C GLU A 81 -2.84 18.34 8.73
N LEU A 82 -2.37 18.13 7.49
CA LEU A 82 -1.20 17.31 7.20
C LEU A 82 0.08 17.86 7.83
N MET A 83 0.29 19.17 7.78
CA MET A 83 1.47 19.80 8.39
C MET A 83 1.45 19.65 9.92
N ALA A 84 0.29 19.87 10.54
CA ALA A 84 0.11 19.66 11.98
C ALA A 84 0.41 18.22 12.36
N TRP A 85 -0.18 17.25 11.65
CA TRP A 85 0.12 15.84 11.86
C TRP A 85 1.60 15.50 11.66
N TRP A 86 2.22 16.00 10.60
CA TRP A 86 3.63 15.75 10.32
C TRP A 86 4.52 16.23 11.47
N THR A 87 4.26 17.44 11.96
CA THR A 87 4.98 18.03 13.09
C THR A 87 4.82 17.21 14.37
N GLU A 88 3.62 16.66 14.60
CA GLU A 88 3.30 15.85 15.78
C GLU A 88 3.82 14.41 15.69
N CYS A 89 3.87 13.80 14.50
CA CYS A 89 3.98 12.35 14.34
C CYS A 89 5.11 11.87 13.43
N GLU A 90 5.87 12.75 12.76
CA GLU A 90 6.97 12.30 11.88
C GLU A 90 7.95 11.38 12.62
N HIS A 91 8.28 11.70 13.86
CA HIS A 91 9.22 10.94 14.69
C HIS A 91 8.77 9.50 14.98
N LEU A 92 7.49 9.17 14.76
CA LEU A 92 6.95 7.82 14.87
C LEU A 92 7.15 6.98 13.60
N LEU A 93 7.57 7.61 12.50
CA LEU A 93 7.80 6.95 11.23
C LEU A 93 9.24 6.43 11.15
N PRO A 94 9.47 5.28 10.51
CA PRO A 94 10.81 4.79 10.29
C PRO A 94 11.59 5.72 9.37
N GLU A 95 12.92 5.55 9.36
CA GLU A 95 13.79 6.22 8.40
C GLU A 95 13.33 6.01 6.96
N VAL A 96 13.54 7.02 6.14
CA VAL A 96 13.25 6.96 4.71
C VAL A 96 14.02 5.82 4.07
N GLY A 97 13.31 4.96 3.32
CA GLY A 97 13.92 3.84 2.61
C GLY A 97 14.02 2.54 3.43
N LYS A 98 13.82 2.59 4.76
CA LYS A 98 13.85 1.38 5.57
C LYS A 98 12.70 0.43 5.18
N PRO A 99 12.99 -0.83 4.79
CA PRO A 99 11.97 -1.74 4.29
C PRO A 99 11.14 -2.35 5.42
N LEU A 100 9.85 -2.57 5.15
CA LEU A 100 8.89 -3.14 6.10
C LEU A 100 9.41 -4.44 6.72
N VAL A 101 10.04 -5.30 5.93
CA VAL A 101 10.56 -6.61 6.39
C VAL A 101 11.62 -6.51 7.49
N GLU A 102 12.30 -5.35 7.60
CA GLU A 102 13.37 -5.08 8.58
C GLU A 102 12.89 -4.30 9.80
N LEU A 103 11.64 -3.82 9.82
CA LEU A 103 11.11 -3.09 10.97
C LEU A 103 10.92 -4.00 12.18
N THR A 104 11.25 -3.47 13.35
CA THR A 104 10.97 -4.10 14.64
C THR A 104 9.47 -4.05 14.97
N ALA A 105 9.05 -4.83 15.98
CA ALA A 105 7.66 -4.81 16.44
C ALA A 105 7.23 -3.42 16.95
N ASP A 106 8.14 -2.72 17.63
CA ASP A 106 7.90 -1.38 18.18
C ASP A 106 7.77 -0.34 17.07
N GLU A 107 8.64 -0.38 16.05
CA GLU A 107 8.53 0.51 14.89
C GLU A 107 7.20 0.32 14.15
N VAL A 108 6.74 -0.93 13.99
CA VAL A 108 5.43 -1.19 13.38
C VAL A 108 4.29 -0.70 14.28
N ALA A 109 4.43 -0.78 15.60
CA ALA A 109 3.46 -0.21 16.53
C ALA A 109 3.41 1.33 16.44
N SER A 110 4.57 2.00 16.36
CA SER A 110 4.67 3.45 16.17
C SER A 110 4.02 3.93 14.86
N ILE A 111 4.17 3.17 13.76
CA ILE A 111 3.43 3.45 12.52
C ILE A 111 1.91 3.36 12.75
N GLY A 112 1.46 2.39 13.56
CA GLY A 112 0.05 2.26 13.97
C GLY A 112 -0.47 3.47 14.75
N GLU A 113 0.34 4.04 15.63
CA GLU A 113 0.03 5.28 16.36
C GLU A 113 -0.05 6.48 15.42
N ALA A 114 0.94 6.64 14.54
CA ALA A 114 0.96 7.69 13.52
C ALA A 114 -0.28 7.62 12.61
N TYR A 115 -0.67 6.40 12.21
CA TYR A 115 -1.91 6.13 11.47
C TYR A 115 -3.15 6.54 12.24
N ALA A 116 -3.26 6.17 13.52
CA ALA A 116 -4.42 6.48 14.34
C ALA A 116 -4.63 7.99 14.46
N ALA A 117 -3.55 8.75 14.69
CA ALA A 117 -3.59 10.20 14.73
C ALA A 117 -3.99 10.81 13.37
N LEU A 118 -3.38 10.35 12.27
CA LEU A 118 -3.65 10.88 10.94
C LEU A 118 -5.09 10.66 10.50
N LYS A 119 -5.65 9.49 10.81
CA LYS A 119 -7.01 9.10 10.42
C LYS A 119 -8.07 10.09 10.92
N GLU A 120 -7.84 10.71 12.08
CA GLU A 120 -8.77 11.64 12.73
C GLU A 120 -8.58 13.10 12.27
N LYS A 121 -7.46 13.43 11.58
CA LYS A 121 -7.24 14.78 11.04
C LYS A 121 -8.35 15.17 10.06
N GLN A 122 -8.61 16.47 9.92
CA GLN A 122 -9.72 16.96 9.11
C GLN A 122 -9.34 17.06 7.62
N ALA A 123 -10.09 16.38 6.75
CA ALA A 123 -9.89 16.44 5.31
C ALA A 123 -10.72 17.53 4.63
N CYS A 124 -11.97 17.75 5.08
CA CYS A 124 -12.80 18.83 4.57
C CYS A 124 -13.93 19.22 5.52
N THR A 125 -14.68 20.25 5.15
CA THR A 125 -15.98 20.57 5.75
C THR A 125 -17.11 20.19 4.79
N ARG A 126 -18.20 19.64 5.30
CA ARG A 126 -19.41 19.34 4.54
C ARG A 126 -20.61 20.05 5.17
N VAL A 127 -21.40 20.76 4.38
CA VAL A 127 -22.67 21.29 4.85
C VAL A 127 -23.73 20.20 4.76
N GLN A 128 -24.38 19.89 5.88
CA GLN A 128 -25.53 19.00 5.95
C GLN A 128 -26.62 19.66 6.78
N ARG A 129 -27.80 19.87 6.16
CA ARG A 129 -28.95 20.55 6.80
C ARG A 129 -28.58 21.90 7.44
N GLY A 130 -27.75 22.70 6.75
CA GLY A 130 -27.30 24.01 7.23
C GLY A 130 -26.20 24.00 8.30
N ARG A 131 -25.73 22.82 8.75
CA ARG A 131 -24.62 22.69 9.70
C ARG A 131 -23.35 22.23 9.00
N GLY A 132 -22.21 22.82 9.36
CA GLY A 132 -20.89 22.33 8.95
C GLY A 132 -20.50 21.08 9.73
N LEU A 133 -20.19 20.01 9.03
CA LEU A 133 -19.67 18.75 9.57
C LEU A 133 -18.22 18.59 9.15
N SER A 134 -17.33 18.32 10.12
CA SER A 134 -15.95 17.94 9.83
C SER A 134 -15.93 16.52 9.27
N VAL A 135 -15.23 16.33 8.15
CA VAL A 135 -14.98 15.02 7.54
C VAL A 135 -13.49 14.73 7.69
N SER A 136 -13.16 13.60 8.32
CA SER A 136 -11.77 13.23 8.58
C SER A 136 -11.07 12.64 7.36
N PHE A 137 -9.75 12.45 7.46
CA PHE A 137 -8.93 11.71 6.50
C PHE A 137 -9.45 10.28 6.33
N GLY A 138 -9.91 9.66 7.43
CA GLY A 138 -10.43 8.30 7.44
C GLY A 138 -9.36 7.26 7.12
N HIS A 139 -9.74 5.98 7.25
CA HIS A 139 -8.82 4.85 7.17
C HIS A 139 -7.97 4.85 5.90
N THR A 140 -8.63 4.91 4.75
CA THR A 140 -7.98 4.86 3.44
C THR A 140 -7.07 6.07 3.20
N GLY A 141 -7.51 7.29 3.58
CA GLY A 141 -6.72 8.49 3.40
C GLY A 141 -5.43 8.46 4.23
N ALA A 142 -5.54 8.01 5.49
CA ALA A 142 -4.40 7.87 6.38
C ALA A 142 -3.39 6.82 5.89
N SER A 143 -3.83 5.60 5.58
CA SER A 143 -2.93 4.54 5.10
C SER A 143 -2.23 4.90 3.79
N LYS A 144 -2.94 5.54 2.85
CA LYS A 144 -2.37 5.99 1.58
C LYS A 144 -1.35 7.12 1.78
N THR A 145 -1.62 8.04 2.70
CA THR A 145 -0.67 9.10 3.05
C THR A 145 0.61 8.52 3.66
N LEU A 146 0.48 7.53 4.56
CA LEU A 146 1.65 6.82 5.11
C LEU A 146 2.43 6.07 4.03
N PHE A 147 1.74 5.41 3.10
CA PHE A 147 2.40 4.79 1.95
C PHE A 147 3.14 5.81 1.10
N ALA A 148 2.55 6.98 0.83
CA ALA A 148 3.20 8.03 0.06
C ALA A 148 4.50 8.53 0.73
N THR A 149 4.51 8.70 2.05
CA THR A 149 5.69 9.20 2.79
C THR A 149 6.72 8.13 3.09
N ARG A 150 6.29 6.87 3.26
CA ARG A 150 7.14 5.72 3.61
C ARG A 150 6.78 4.49 2.76
N PRO A 151 6.98 4.52 1.42
CA PRO A 151 6.52 3.45 0.51
C PRO A 151 7.25 2.12 0.69
N GLN A 152 8.40 2.13 1.36
CA GLN A 152 9.13 0.91 1.73
C GLN A 152 8.57 0.24 3.00
N ALA A 153 7.87 0.99 3.86
CA ALA A 153 7.48 0.58 5.21
C ALA A 153 5.97 0.56 5.47
N ALA A 154 5.18 1.31 4.72
CA ALA A 154 3.73 1.41 4.88
C ALA A 154 3.00 0.88 3.64
N LEU A 155 1.70 0.58 3.79
CA LEU A 155 0.86 0.06 2.72
C LEU A 155 -0.49 0.78 2.70
N PRO A 156 -1.07 1.03 1.52
CA PRO A 156 -2.49 1.36 1.44
C PRO A 156 -3.33 0.28 2.13
N TRP A 157 -4.40 0.71 2.79
CA TRP A 157 -5.33 -0.19 3.47
C TRP A 157 -6.76 0.22 3.11
N ASP A 158 -7.13 -0.09 1.87
CA ASP A 158 -8.38 0.31 1.26
C ASP A 158 -9.59 -0.48 1.82
N ASN A 159 -10.80 0.03 1.56
CA ASN A 159 -12.01 -0.51 2.20
C ASN A 159 -12.26 -2.01 1.88
N PRO A 160 -12.10 -2.49 0.64
CA PRO A 160 -12.25 -3.91 0.34
C PRO A 160 -11.26 -4.79 1.11
N GLU A 161 -9.99 -4.37 1.22
CA GLU A 161 -8.93 -5.07 1.93
C GLU A 161 -9.22 -5.11 3.44
N ARG A 162 -9.65 -3.99 4.04
CA ARG A 162 -10.10 -3.95 5.44
C ARG A 162 -11.23 -4.92 5.71
N ALA A 163 -12.26 -4.90 4.86
CA ALA A 163 -13.44 -5.75 5.00
C ALA A 163 -13.11 -7.25 4.86
N ALA A 164 -12.16 -7.59 3.99
CA ALA A 164 -11.73 -8.97 3.76
C ALA A 164 -10.81 -9.50 4.87
N LEU A 165 -9.82 -8.70 5.30
CA LEU A 165 -8.76 -9.14 6.21
C LEU A 165 -9.10 -9.00 7.71
N ARG A 166 -9.99 -8.05 8.06
CA ARG A 166 -10.61 -7.93 9.39
C ARG A 166 -9.65 -7.73 10.58
N PHE A 167 -8.54 -7.01 10.40
CA PHE A 167 -7.60 -6.68 11.49
C PHE A 167 -8.12 -5.64 12.51
N GLY A 168 -9.34 -5.10 12.33
CA GLY A 168 -9.96 -4.09 13.20
C GLY A 168 -9.54 -2.66 12.83
N GLU A 169 -10.47 -1.70 12.88
CA GLU A 169 -10.28 -0.36 12.32
C GLU A 169 -9.61 0.64 13.31
N SER A 170 -8.48 0.23 13.89
CA SER A 170 -7.69 1.02 14.87
C SER A 170 -6.22 1.15 14.46
N GLY A 171 -5.43 1.92 15.23
CA GLY A 171 -3.97 1.95 15.09
C GLY A 171 -3.32 0.58 15.26
N ALA A 172 -3.72 -0.14 16.32
CA ALA A 172 -3.29 -1.51 16.55
C ALA A 172 -3.68 -2.46 15.41
N GLY A 173 -4.85 -2.26 14.80
CA GLY A 173 -5.30 -3.05 13.66
C GLY A 173 -4.50 -2.77 12.39
N TYR A 174 -4.14 -1.52 12.11
CA TYR A 174 -3.23 -1.20 11.01
C TYR A 174 -1.82 -1.76 11.25
N ALA A 175 -1.30 -1.68 12.48
CA ALA A 175 -0.04 -2.34 12.84
C ALA A 175 -0.11 -3.87 12.67
N ALA A 176 -1.25 -4.50 12.99
CA ALA A 176 -1.46 -5.92 12.74
C ALA A 176 -1.47 -6.26 11.25
N TYR A 177 -2.09 -5.41 10.42
CA TYR A 177 -2.04 -5.53 8.96
C TYR A 177 -0.60 -5.42 8.42
N LEU A 178 0.20 -4.48 8.91
CA LEU A 178 1.60 -4.34 8.53
C LEU A 178 2.45 -5.55 8.95
N ARG A 179 2.24 -6.11 10.16
CA ARG A 179 2.89 -7.36 10.58
C ARG A 179 2.51 -8.55 9.69
N HIS A 180 1.25 -8.63 9.28
CA HIS A 180 0.81 -9.64 8.31
C HIS A 180 1.53 -9.49 6.96
N ALA A 181 1.71 -8.26 6.48
CA ALA A 181 2.50 -7.99 5.29
C ALA A 181 4.00 -8.31 5.50
N GLN A 182 4.60 -8.00 6.66
CA GLN A 182 5.98 -8.42 6.98
C GLN A 182 6.16 -9.92 6.85
N ASP A 183 5.20 -10.67 7.38
CA ASP A 183 5.19 -12.13 7.35
C ASP A 183 5.12 -12.69 5.92
N ILE A 184 4.36 -12.04 5.04
CA ILE A 184 4.33 -12.35 3.61
C ILE A 184 5.70 -12.05 2.99
N LEU A 185 6.26 -10.87 3.24
CA LEU A 185 7.57 -10.47 2.69
C LEU A 185 8.70 -11.42 3.12
N ARG A 186 8.69 -11.91 4.37
CA ARG A 186 9.65 -12.92 4.84
C ARG A 186 9.50 -14.24 4.08
N ALA A 187 8.27 -14.70 3.88
CA ALA A 187 8.01 -15.91 3.10
C ALA A 187 8.43 -15.75 1.62
N LEU A 188 8.15 -14.59 1.02
CA LEU A 188 8.59 -14.26 -0.34
C LEU A 188 10.12 -14.24 -0.44
N SER A 189 10.83 -13.69 0.54
CA SER A 189 12.30 -13.67 0.54
C SER A 189 12.90 -15.08 0.46
N ALA A 190 12.36 -16.01 1.27
CA ALA A 190 12.77 -17.41 1.23
C ALA A 190 12.42 -18.08 -0.12
N ALA A 191 11.26 -17.76 -0.70
CA ALA A 191 10.86 -18.28 -2.00
C ALA A 191 11.72 -17.72 -3.15
N CYS A 192 12.01 -16.41 -3.16
CA CYS A 192 12.83 -15.74 -4.17
C CYS A 192 14.25 -16.33 -4.24
N SER A 193 14.80 -16.73 -3.08
CA SER A 193 16.13 -17.33 -2.99
C SER A 193 16.24 -18.64 -3.78
N ARG A 194 15.15 -19.40 -3.94
CA ARG A 194 15.10 -20.61 -4.79
C ARG A 194 15.29 -20.30 -6.28
N TYR A 195 14.98 -19.06 -6.67
CA TYR A 195 15.20 -18.53 -8.00
C TYR A 195 16.44 -17.64 -8.08
N GLY A 196 17.29 -17.61 -7.05
CA GLY A 196 18.48 -16.74 -7.02
C GLY A 196 18.15 -15.24 -7.11
N ILE A 197 16.98 -14.83 -6.62
CA ILE A 197 16.50 -13.44 -6.63
C ILE A 197 16.53 -12.93 -5.18
N ARG A 198 17.05 -11.71 -4.96
CA ARG A 198 16.86 -11.03 -3.67
C ARG A 198 15.46 -10.42 -3.63
N LEU A 199 14.80 -10.39 -2.47
CA LEU A 199 13.47 -9.78 -2.35
C LEU A 199 13.42 -8.34 -2.90
N ALA A 200 14.47 -7.55 -2.66
CA ALA A 200 14.59 -6.18 -3.16
C ALA A 200 14.62 -6.07 -4.70
N ASP A 201 15.06 -7.11 -5.40
CA ASP A 201 15.14 -7.14 -6.87
C ASP A 201 13.86 -7.69 -7.51
N LEU A 202 12.93 -8.25 -6.71
CA LEU A 202 11.69 -8.84 -7.22
C LEU A 202 10.86 -7.86 -8.05
N PRO A 203 10.64 -6.59 -7.65
CA PRO A 203 9.92 -5.63 -8.48
C PRO A 203 10.52 -5.51 -9.89
N ASN A 204 11.85 -5.45 -10.01
CA ASN A 204 12.52 -5.36 -11.30
C ASN A 204 12.35 -6.62 -12.16
N VAL A 205 12.39 -7.81 -11.55
CA VAL A 205 12.10 -9.08 -12.24
C VAL A 205 10.69 -9.07 -12.83
N LEU A 206 9.73 -8.45 -12.13
CA LEU A 206 8.35 -8.32 -12.57
C LEU A 206 8.11 -7.16 -13.56
N GLY A 207 9.14 -6.39 -13.92
CA GLY A 207 9.00 -5.18 -14.76
C GLY A 207 8.33 -4.02 -14.02
N ARG A 208 8.40 -4.00 -12.70
CA ARG A 208 7.79 -3.02 -11.79
C ARG A 208 8.86 -2.19 -11.07
N ASP A 209 9.79 -1.59 -11.79
CA ASP A 209 10.99 -0.93 -11.23
C ASP A 209 10.71 0.16 -10.20
N GLU A 210 9.55 0.82 -10.31
CA GLU A 210 9.13 1.87 -9.35
C GLU A 210 8.35 1.31 -8.14
N ALA A 211 8.07 0.01 -8.10
CA ALA A 211 7.40 -0.63 -6.98
C ALA A 211 8.40 -1.07 -5.90
N THR A 212 7.94 -1.04 -4.65
CA THR A 212 8.65 -1.64 -3.52
C THR A 212 8.16 -3.07 -3.31
N PRO A 213 8.93 -3.95 -2.64
CA PRO A 213 8.42 -5.26 -2.25
C PRO A 213 7.12 -5.19 -1.45
N ALA A 214 7.00 -4.19 -0.56
CA ALA A 214 5.77 -3.91 0.16
C ALA A 214 4.61 -3.63 -0.81
N LYS A 215 4.81 -2.73 -1.79
CA LYS A 215 3.78 -2.40 -2.80
C LYS A 215 3.25 -3.63 -3.55
N LEU A 216 4.09 -4.63 -3.83
CA LEU A 216 3.62 -5.87 -4.47
C LEU A 216 2.59 -6.64 -3.63
N VAL A 217 2.64 -6.52 -2.30
CA VAL A 217 1.62 -7.10 -1.40
C VAL A 217 0.30 -6.33 -1.50
N ASP A 218 0.35 -5.00 -1.59
CA ASP A 218 -0.84 -4.16 -1.86
C ASP A 218 -1.46 -4.51 -3.23
N GLU A 219 -0.64 -4.63 -4.28
CA GLU A 219 -1.08 -5.00 -5.63
C GLU A 219 -1.76 -6.37 -5.65
N TYR A 220 -1.21 -7.35 -4.94
CA TYR A 220 -1.82 -8.67 -4.77
C TYR A 220 -3.21 -8.57 -4.14
N TYR A 221 -3.36 -7.84 -3.04
CA TYR A 221 -4.66 -7.69 -2.40
C TYR A 221 -5.63 -6.90 -3.26
N TRP A 222 -5.17 -5.85 -3.93
CA TRP A 222 -6.02 -5.11 -4.85
C TRP A 222 -6.54 -6.02 -5.98
N ALA A 223 -5.68 -6.82 -6.59
CA ALA A 223 -6.07 -7.73 -7.67
C ALA A 223 -7.05 -8.80 -7.17
N THR A 224 -6.74 -9.47 -6.05
CA THR A 224 -7.50 -10.64 -5.57
C THR A 224 -8.71 -10.28 -4.71
N VAL A 225 -8.62 -9.23 -3.90
CA VAL A 225 -9.70 -8.78 -3.02
C VAL A 225 -10.58 -7.76 -3.72
N THR A 226 -10.01 -6.72 -4.31
CA THR A 226 -10.78 -5.63 -4.93
C THR A 226 -11.29 -6.00 -6.32
N ARG A 227 -10.45 -6.61 -7.17
CA ARG A 227 -10.83 -7.00 -8.53
C ARG A 227 -11.24 -8.45 -8.71
N LYS A 228 -11.09 -9.30 -7.68
CA LYS A 228 -11.44 -10.72 -7.74
C LYS A 228 -10.77 -11.46 -8.91
N VAL A 229 -9.52 -11.08 -9.23
CA VAL A 229 -8.71 -11.79 -10.22
C VAL A 229 -8.57 -13.25 -9.76
N ALA A 230 -8.94 -14.17 -10.64
CA ALA A 230 -8.80 -15.60 -10.39
C ALA A 230 -7.31 -15.98 -10.44
N ILE A 231 -6.86 -16.70 -9.42
CA ILE A 231 -5.50 -17.23 -9.34
C ILE A 231 -5.51 -18.66 -9.90
N PRO A 232 -4.71 -18.95 -10.94
CA PRO A 232 -4.57 -20.31 -11.48
C PRO A 232 -3.99 -21.30 -10.46
N ASP A 233 -4.01 -22.58 -10.79
CA ASP A 233 -3.38 -23.61 -9.96
C ASP A 233 -1.85 -23.44 -9.86
N GLU A 234 -1.27 -24.05 -8.84
CA GLU A 234 0.14 -23.89 -8.49
C GLU A 234 1.09 -24.38 -9.60
N ALA A 235 0.73 -25.43 -10.34
CA ALA A 235 1.59 -25.98 -11.39
C ALA A 235 1.71 -24.98 -12.55
N MET A 236 0.58 -24.41 -12.99
CA MET A 236 0.57 -23.38 -14.02
C MET A 236 1.34 -22.13 -13.58
N LEU A 237 1.12 -21.67 -12.35
CA LEU A 237 1.82 -20.51 -11.79
C LEU A 237 3.33 -20.71 -11.75
N ARG A 238 3.79 -21.88 -11.31
CA ARG A 238 5.22 -22.24 -11.26
C ARG A 238 5.87 -22.24 -12.64
N THR A 239 5.21 -22.83 -13.64
CA THR A 239 5.69 -22.80 -15.03
C THR A 239 5.75 -21.38 -15.56
N TRP A 240 4.69 -20.59 -15.36
CA TRP A 240 4.63 -19.20 -15.81
C TRP A 240 5.74 -18.35 -15.20
N PHE A 241 5.92 -18.41 -13.88
CA PHE A 241 6.92 -17.62 -13.17
C PHE A 241 8.35 -18.04 -13.54
N THR A 242 8.62 -19.34 -13.68
CA THR A 242 9.93 -19.84 -14.12
C THR A 242 10.31 -19.28 -15.50
N ASN A 243 9.37 -19.29 -16.43
CA ASN A 243 9.57 -18.73 -17.78
C ASN A 243 9.82 -17.21 -17.74
N LEU A 244 9.10 -16.48 -16.87
CA LEU A 244 9.30 -15.04 -16.66
C LEU A 244 10.71 -14.74 -16.16
N VAL A 245 11.18 -15.46 -15.13
CA VAL A 245 12.54 -15.29 -14.58
C VAL A 245 13.60 -15.60 -15.63
N GLN A 246 13.44 -16.66 -16.42
CA GLN A 246 14.37 -17.01 -17.50
C GLN A 246 14.46 -15.91 -18.56
N LYS A 247 13.31 -15.38 -19.02
CA LYS A 247 13.27 -14.27 -19.98
C LYS A 247 13.97 -13.02 -19.43
N HIS A 248 13.73 -12.68 -18.16
CA HIS A 248 14.38 -11.52 -17.54
C HIS A 248 15.91 -11.68 -17.48
N ARG A 249 16.41 -12.88 -17.17
CA ARG A 249 17.85 -13.16 -17.19
C ARG A 249 18.45 -13.06 -18.60
N GLN A 250 17.75 -13.56 -19.61
CA GLN A 250 18.19 -13.48 -21.01
C GLN A 250 18.26 -12.03 -21.51
N ALA A 251 17.36 -11.16 -21.08
CA ALA A 251 17.36 -9.74 -21.48
C ALA A 251 18.50 -8.92 -20.85
N ARG A 252 19.21 -9.46 -19.86
CA ARG A 252 20.31 -8.78 -19.13
C ARG A 252 21.70 -9.25 -19.52
N ASN A 253 21.80 -10.30 -20.36
CA ASN A 253 23.03 -10.83 -20.93
C ASN A 253 23.18 -10.34 -22.38
#